data_AF-A0A7R9MKV9-F1
#
_entry.id   AF-A0A7R9MKV9-F1
#
_cell.length_a   1.000
_cell.length_b   1.000
_cell.length_c   1.000
_cell.angle_alpha   90.00
_cell.angle_beta   90.00
_cell.angle_gamma   90.00
#
_symmetry.space_group_name_H-M   'P 1'
#
loop_
_entity.id
_entity.type
_entity.pdbx_description
1 polymer ?
#
loop_
_entity_poly.entity_id
_entity_poly.type
_entity_poly.pdbx_seq_one_letter_code
_entity_poly.pdbx_strand_id
1 'polypeptide(L)'
;DAPLMNVPGRTHAVEIFYTPEPEKDYLEAAIRTVIQIHMCEEGEGDVLLFLTGQEEIEESCKRIKREVDNLGPDVGDLKCIPLYSTLPPNLQQRIFEAAPATKANGAVGRKVVVSTNIAETSLTIDGVVFVIDPGFAKQKVYNPRIRVESLLVSPISKASAQQRAGRAGRTRPGKCFRLYTEKAYKTEMQENTYPEILRSNLGMVVLQLKKLGIHDLVHFDFMDPPAPETLMRALELLNYLNALDDDGEMTDLGSIMAEFPLDPQLSKMLTASCDYNCSNEILSIAAMLSVPQCFVRPNEQKKAADDAKMRFAHIDGDHLTLLNVYHAFKQNHDDPNWCYENFINFRSLKSADDVRQQLSRIMDRFNLKRVSTDFTSREYYINIRKALISGYFMQV
;
A
#
# COMPACT_ATOMS: atom_id res chain seq x y z
N ASP A 1 26.62 23.67 7.42
CA ASP A 1 26.66 22.63 8.45
C ASP A 1 25.70 22.93 9.58
N ALA A 2 24.65 22.11 9.71
CA ALA A 2 23.76 22.15 10.85
C ALA A 2 24.35 21.33 12.02
N PRO A 3 24.07 21.67 13.28
CA PRO A 3 24.55 20.91 14.43
C PRO A 3 23.93 19.50 14.47
N LEU A 4 24.77 18.49 14.72
CA LEU A 4 24.34 17.09 14.90
C LEU A 4 24.20 16.77 16.39
N MET A 5 22.99 16.43 16.84
CA MET A 5 22.75 15.89 18.18
C MET A 5 22.47 14.39 18.07
N ASN A 6 23.39 13.57 18.59
CA ASN A 6 23.22 12.13 18.63
C ASN A 6 22.61 11.71 19.97
N VAL A 7 21.41 11.11 19.94
CA VAL A 7 20.76 10.53 21.12
C VAL A 7 21.13 9.04 21.17
N PRO A 8 21.90 8.59 22.17
CA PRO A 8 22.32 7.19 22.25
C PRO A 8 21.11 6.27 22.38
N GLY A 9 21.04 5.26 21.50
CA GLY A 9 20.00 4.24 21.54
C GLY A 9 20.09 3.38 22.81
N ARG A 10 18.93 3.04 23.38
CA ARG A 10 18.81 2.11 24.52
C ARG A 10 18.42 0.71 24.04
N THR A 11 19.14 0.20 23.04
CA THR A 11 18.84 -1.11 22.46
C THR A 11 19.59 -2.18 23.24
N HIS A 12 18.87 -3.14 23.79
CA HIS A 12 19.44 -4.35 24.37
C HIS A 12 20.06 -5.23 23.26
N ALA A 13 20.94 -6.16 23.66
CA ALA A 13 21.59 -7.07 22.73
C ALA A 13 20.56 -7.95 21.98
N VAL A 14 20.76 -8.14 20.68
CA VAL A 14 19.91 -8.97 19.82
C VAL A 14 20.76 -10.07 19.21
N GLU A 15 20.42 -11.32 19.49
CA GLU A 15 21.03 -12.49 18.84
C GLU A 15 20.45 -12.64 17.42
N ILE A 16 21.33 -12.82 16.43
CA ILE A 16 20.93 -12.96 15.02
C ILE A 16 21.11 -14.41 14.59
N PHE A 17 20.04 -15.02 14.12
CA PHE A 17 20.04 -16.36 13.54
C PHE A 17 19.84 -16.27 12.03
N TYR A 18 20.55 -17.11 11.28
CA TYR A 18 20.44 -17.24 9.82
C TYR A 18 20.04 -18.67 9.47
N THR A 19 19.39 -18.85 8.32
CA THR A 19 19.18 -20.20 7.78
C THR A 19 20.48 -20.75 7.20
N PRO A 20 20.69 -22.08 7.25
CA PRO A 20 21.89 -22.70 6.68
C PRO A 20 21.89 -22.64 5.14
N GLU A 21 20.71 -22.74 4.53
CA GLU A 21 20.50 -22.71 3.09
C GLU A 21 19.40 -21.69 2.72
N PRO A 22 19.35 -21.21 1.46
CA PRO A 22 18.29 -20.32 1.01
C PRO A 22 16.92 -21.00 1.07
N GLU A 23 15.93 -20.32 1.66
CA GLU A 23 14.56 -20.81 1.75
C GLU A 23 13.81 -20.58 0.42
N LYS A 24 13.17 -21.62 -0.11
CA LYS A 24 12.38 -21.54 -1.36
C LYS A 24 11.03 -20.86 -1.15
N ASP A 25 10.39 -21.17 -0.01
CA ASP A 25 9.14 -20.58 0.42
C ASP A 25 9.34 -19.94 1.79
N TYR A 26 9.62 -18.64 1.78
CA TYR A 26 9.86 -17.89 3.00
C TYR A 26 8.59 -17.73 3.85
N LEU A 27 7.40 -17.87 3.25
CA LEU A 27 6.13 -17.74 3.97
C LEU A 27 5.91 -18.96 4.86
N GLU A 28 6.14 -20.14 4.30
CA GLU A 28 6.11 -21.40 5.05
C GLU A 28 7.16 -21.42 6.15
N ALA A 29 8.40 -21.04 5.81
CA ALA A 29 9.50 -20.97 6.77
C ALA A 29 9.18 -19.98 7.91
N ALA A 30 8.59 -18.83 7.60
CA ALA A 30 8.18 -17.84 8.59
C ALA A 30 7.11 -18.38 9.56
N ILE A 31 6.07 -19.03 9.04
CA ILE A 31 4.99 -19.62 9.86
C ILE A 31 5.56 -20.70 10.78
N ARG A 32 6.40 -21.58 10.24
CA ARG A 32 7.13 -22.61 11.02
C ARG A 32 7.97 -21.98 12.13
N THR A 33 8.70 -20.90 11.84
CA THR A 33 9.50 -20.19 12.84
C THR A 33 8.63 -19.54 13.91
N VAL A 34 7.47 -18.96 13.58
CA VAL A 34 6.51 -18.43 14.57
C VAL A 34 6.08 -19.53 15.54
N ILE A 35 5.70 -20.70 15.02
CA ILE A 35 5.22 -21.82 15.83
C ILE A 35 6.34 -22.39 16.69
N GLN A 36 7.54 -22.54 16.13
CA GLN A 36 8.70 -22.99 16.89
C GLN A 36 9.06 -22.05 18.03
N ILE A 37 9.03 -20.72 17.81
CA ILE A 37 9.24 -19.73 18.88
C ILE A 37 8.17 -19.87 19.95
N HIS A 38 6.89 -20.01 19.55
CA HIS A 38 5.78 -20.13 20.48
C HIS A 38 5.90 -21.36 21.39
N MET A 39 6.42 -22.47 20.85
CA MET A 39 6.49 -23.77 21.54
C MET A 39 7.80 -23.98 22.31
N CYS A 40 8.93 -23.50 21.80
CA CYS A 40 10.26 -23.84 22.32
C CYS A 40 10.88 -22.77 23.21
N GLU A 41 10.48 -21.49 23.08
CA GLU A 41 11.02 -20.44 23.93
C GLU A 41 10.27 -20.41 25.26
N GLU A 42 10.99 -20.57 26.37
CA GLU A 42 10.40 -20.61 27.72
C GLU A 42 10.03 -19.22 28.26
N GLY A 43 10.75 -18.17 27.81
CA GLY A 43 10.55 -16.80 28.29
C GLY A 43 9.39 -16.09 27.61
N GLU A 44 8.73 -15.16 28.31
CA GLU A 44 7.63 -14.33 27.75
C GLU A 44 8.04 -13.52 26.50
N GLY A 45 7.12 -12.74 25.95
CA GLY A 45 7.44 -11.78 24.89
C GLY A 45 6.84 -12.13 23.55
N ASP A 46 6.61 -11.06 22.80
CA ASP A 46 5.83 -11.04 21.59
C ASP A 46 6.71 -11.24 20.37
N VAL A 47 6.06 -11.74 19.31
CA VAL A 47 6.69 -12.00 18.02
C VAL A 47 6.28 -10.93 17.03
N LEU A 48 7.25 -10.39 16.29
CA LEU A 48 7.03 -9.52 15.14
C LEU A 48 7.53 -10.21 13.87
N LEU A 49 6.62 -10.54 12.97
CA LEU A 49 6.91 -11.12 11.66
C LEU A 49 6.73 -10.07 10.57
N PHE A 50 7.78 -9.86 9.77
CA PHE A 50 7.73 -8.99 8.59
C PHE A 50 7.28 -9.76 7.34
N LEU A 51 6.24 -9.28 6.65
CA LEU A 51 5.78 -9.78 5.35
C LEU A 51 5.56 -8.63 4.37
N THR A 52 5.26 -8.92 3.11
CA THR A 52 5.37 -7.90 2.05
C THR A 52 4.06 -7.20 1.71
N GLY A 53 2.90 -7.76 2.06
CA GLY A 53 1.61 -7.14 1.76
C GLY A 53 0.41 -7.77 2.45
N GLN A 54 -0.76 -7.13 2.26
CA GLN A 54 -2.01 -7.49 2.94
C GLN A 54 -2.41 -8.96 2.75
N GLU A 55 -2.41 -9.47 1.52
CA GLU A 55 -2.86 -10.85 1.23
C GLU A 55 -2.00 -11.90 1.94
N GLU A 56 -0.67 -11.76 1.86
CA GLU A 56 0.28 -12.63 2.57
C GLU A 56 0.09 -12.56 4.09
N ILE A 57 -0.14 -11.37 4.62
CA ILE A 57 -0.36 -11.15 6.06
C ILE A 57 -1.64 -11.84 6.53
N GLU A 58 -2.76 -11.60 5.84
CA GLU A 58 -4.05 -12.19 6.23
C GLU A 58 -4.05 -13.71 6.13
N GLU A 59 -3.43 -14.27 5.08
CA GLU A 59 -3.26 -15.71 4.94
C GLU A 59 -2.40 -16.28 6.06
N SER A 60 -1.25 -15.64 6.36
CA SER A 60 -0.37 -16.07 7.45
C SER A 60 -1.07 -16.03 8.81
N CYS A 61 -1.85 -14.98 9.10
CA CYS A 61 -2.62 -14.90 10.34
C CYS A 61 -3.61 -16.07 10.49
N LYS A 62 -4.31 -16.43 9.39
CA LYS A 62 -5.25 -17.57 9.39
C LYS A 62 -4.52 -18.89 9.58
N ARG A 63 -3.40 -19.09 8.87
CA ARG A 63 -2.60 -20.31 8.93
C ARG A 63 -1.96 -20.52 10.31
N ILE A 64 -1.30 -19.50 10.85
CA ILE A 64 -0.71 -19.52 12.20
C ILE A 64 -1.79 -19.89 13.23
N LYS A 65 -2.96 -19.25 13.17
CA LYS A 65 -4.05 -19.55 14.10
C LYS A 65 -4.51 -21.00 14.00
N ARG A 66 -4.75 -21.49 12.78
CA ARG A 66 -5.17 -22.89 12.54
C ARG A 66 -4.13 -23.89 13.06
N GLU A 67 -2.86 -23.66 12.79
CA GLU A 67 -1.79 -24.55 13.22
C GLU A 67 -1.64 -24.57 14.74
N VAL A 68 -1.74 -23.41 15.41
CA VAL A 68 -1.69 -23.34 16.89
C VAL A 68 -2.91 -24.00 17.53
N ASP A 69 -4.11 -23.76 17.01
CA ASP A 69 -5.35 -24.37 17.52
C ASP A 69 -5.31 -25.91 17.44
N ASN A 70 -4.54 -26.48 16.48
CA ASN A 70 -4.37 -27.92 16.31
C ASN A 70 -3.36 -28.56 17.28
N LEU A 71 -2.56 -27.79 18.01
CA LEU A 71 -1.53 -28.31 18.92
C LEU A 71 -2.08 -28.76 20.28
N GLY A 72 -3.37 -28.53 20.55
CA GLY A 72 -4.06 -28.97 21.76
C GLY A 72 -4.00 -27.97 22.92
N PRO A 73 -4.60 -28.33 24.08
CA PRO A 73 -4.82 -27.40 25.18
C PRO A 73 -3.56 -27.03 25.97
N ASP A 74 -2.50 -27.84 25.86
CA ASP A 74 -1.25 -27.67 26.60
C ASP A 74 -0.42 -26.48 26.12
N VAL A 75 -0.70 -25.98 24.92
CA VAL A 75 -0.02 -24.84 24.31
C VAL A 75 -0.64 -23.52 24.78
N GLY A 76 0.19 -22.51 25.01
CA GLY A 76 -0.25 -21.18 25.42
C GLY A 76 -1.11 -20.50 24.35
N ASP A 77 -2.00 -19.60 24.76
CA ASP A 77 -2.87 -18.91 23.82
C ASP A 77 -2.07 -17.93 22.94
N LEU A 78 -2.37 -17.92 21.64
CA LEU A 78 -1.69 -17.06 20.67
C LEU A 78 -2.66 -16.08 20.04
N LYS A 79 -2.33 -14.78 20.15
CA LYS A 79 -3.11 -13.70 19.56
C LYS A 79 -2.40 -13.15 18.34
N CYS A 80 -2.88 -13.51 17.15
CA CYS A 80 -2.35 -13.02 15.89
C CYS A 80 -3.02 -11.69 15.48
N ILE A 81 -2.22 -10.66 15.18
CA ILE A 81 -2.70 -9.31 14.84
C ILE A 81 -2.06 -8.86 13.52
N PRO A 82 -2.84 -8.63 12.45
CA PRO A 82 -2.31 -8.12 11.20
C PRO A 82 -2.02 -6.61 11.29
N LEU A 83 -1.00 -6.15 10.56
CA LEU A 83 -0.66 -4.73 10.46
C LEU A 83 -0.17 -4.34 9.05
N TYR A 84 -1.02 -3.62 8.30
CA TYR A 84 -0.72 -3.09 6.96
C TYR A 84 -1.42 -1.74 6.73
N SER A 85 -1.01 -0.98 5.71
CA SER A 85 -1.37 0.44 5.52
C SER A 85 -2.86 0.71 5.35
N THR A 86 -3.62 -0.23 4.79
CA THR A 86 -5.05 -0.11 4.52
C THR A 86 -5.94 -0.47 5.71
N LEU A 87 -5.37 -0.85 6.86
CA LEU A 87 -6.15 -1.12 8.08
C LEU A 87 -6.76 0.16 8.65
N PRO A 88 -8.02 0.12 9.12
CA PRO A 88 -8.61 1.21 9.90
C PRO A 88 -7.85 1.52 11.19
N PRO A 89 -7.87 2.79 11.67
CA PRO A 89 -7.15 3.20 12.87
C PRO A 89 -7.47 2.36 14.12
N ASN A 90 -8.73 1.99 14.33
CA ASN A 90 -9.14 1.16 15.47
C ASN A 90 -8.55 -0.26 15.41
N LEU A 91 -8.35 -0.82 14.21
CA LEU A 91 -7.70 -2.11 14.05
C LEU A 91 -6.18 -2.02 14.15
N GLN A 92 -5.58 -0.92 13.66
CA GLN A 92 -4.15 -0.66 13.85
C GLN A 92 -3.80 -0.55 15.34
N GLN A 93 -4.66 0.08 16.14
CA GLN A 93 -4.45 0.22 17.60
C GLN A 93 -4.41 -1.12 18.34
N ARG A 94 -4.94 -2.20 17.75
CA ARG A 94 -4.92 -3.53 18.39
C ARG A 94 -3.52 -4.06 18.62
N ILE A 95 -2.51 -3.59 17.87
CA ILE A 95 -1.10 -3.97 18.09
C ILE A 95 -0.60 -3.60 19.49
N PHE A 96 -1.22 -2.60 20.14
CA PHE A 96 -0.92 -2.16 21.50
C PHE A 96 -1.67 -2.93 22.58
N GLU A 97 -2.58 -3.83 22.21
CA GLU A 97 -3.24 -4.71 23.17
C GLU A 97 -2.20 -5.64 23.83
N ALA A 98 -2.43 -5.96 25.10
CA ALA A 98 -1.60 -6.92 25.83
C ALA A 98 -1.67 -8.32 25.21
N ALA A 99 -0.60 -9.09 25.39
CA ALA A 99 -0.57 -10.50 25.08
C ALA A 99 -1.60 -11.29 25.92
N PRO A 100 -2.08 -12.45 25.45
CA PRO A 100 -2.86 -13.36 26.27
C PRO A 100 -2.12 -13.73 27.56
N ALA A 101 -2.86 -14.00 28.63
CA ALA A 101 -2.26 -14.41 29.89
C ALA A 101 -1.64 -15.82 29.78
N THR A 102 -0.57 -16.05 30.53
CA THR A 102 0.02 -17.38 30.72
C THR A 102 -1.00 -18.31 31.36
N LYS A 103 -1.14 -19.51 30.80
CA LYS A 103 -2.08 -20.53 31.29
C LYS A 103 -1.63 -21.10 32.63
N ALA A 104 -2.57 -21.70 33.36
CA ALA A 104 -2.31 -22.32 34.67
C ALA A 104 -1.29 -23.49 34.62
N ASN A 105 -1.12 -24.11 33.45
CA ASN A 105 -0.11 -25.16 33.21
C ASN A 105 1.30 -24.61 32.95
N GLY A 106 1.50 -23.28 33.02
CA GLY A 106 2.77 -22.61 32.75
C GLY A 106 3.01 -22.24 31.29
N ALA A 107 2.09 -22.57 30.38
CA ALA A 107 2.26 -22.26 28.96
C ALA A 107 2.04 -20.76 28.68
N VAL A 108 3.06 -20.12 28.11
CA VAL A 108 3.12 -18.67 27.89
C VAL A 108 2.11 -18.23 26.83
N GLY A 109 1.28 -17.26 27.16
CA GLY A 109 0.44 -16.57 26.20
C GLY A 109 1.25 -15.54 25.40
N ARG A 110 1.09 -15.49 24.07
CA ARG A 110 1.90 -14.62 23.20
C ARG A 110 1.06 -13.84 22.21
N LYS A 111 1.49 -12.60 21.91
CA LYS A 111 1.00 -11.85 20.76
C LYS A 111 1.96 -12.04 19.59
N VAL A 112 1.40 -12.26 18.41
CA VAL A 112 2.15 -12.30 17.14
C VAL A 112 1.62 -11.19 16.25
N VAL A 113 2.43 -10.16 16.04
CA VAL A 113 2.12 -9.10 15.08
C VAL A 113 2.73 -9.47 13.74
N VAL A 114 1.87 -9.59 12.72
CA VAL A 114 2.28 -9.89 11.35
C VAL A 114 2.13 -8.61 10.54
N SER A 115 3.26 -8.00 10.16
CA SER A 115 3.29 -6.62 9.66
C SER A 115 4.08 -6.45 8.37
N THR A 116 3.77 -5.40 7.60
CA THR A 116 4.68 -4.87 6.59
C THR A 116 5.85 -4.13 7.23
N ASN A 117 6.67 -3.45 6.42
CA ASN A 117 7.72 -2.55 6.89
C ASN A 117 7.20 -1.32 7.68
N ILE A 118 5.89 -1.16 7.91
CA ILE A 118 5.34 -0.15 8.83
C ILE A 118 5.92 -0.31 10.25
N ALA A 119 6.10 -1.55 10.70
CA ALA A 119 6.71 -1.84 12.01
C ALA A 119 8.24 -1.67 12.03
N GLU A 120 8.88 -1.39 10.90
CA GLU A 120 10.34 -1.25 10.80
C GLU A 120 10.82 0.06 11.44
N THR A 121 10.14 1.17 11.18
CA THR A 121 10.56 2.51 11.63
C THR A 121 9.43 3.30 12.29
N SER A 122 8.22 3.23 11.76
CA SER A 122 7.13 4.18 12.06
C SER A 122 6.46 4.00 13.42
N LEU A 123 6.64 2.84 14.08
CA LEU A 123 6.01 2.56 15.38
C LEU A 123 6.83 1.65 16.29
N THR A 124 6.46 1.66 17.57
CA THR A 124 7.04 0.82 18.62
C THR A 124 5.95 -0.08 19.20
N ILE A 125 6.09 -1.39 19.05
CA ILE A 125 5.20 -2.35 19.70
C ILE A 125 5.92 -2.85 20.95
N ASP A 126 5.42 -2.44 22.10
CA ASP A 126 5.99 -2.87 23.38
C ASP A 126 5.77 -4.37 23.57
N GLY A 127 6.74 -5.02 24.23
CA GLY A 127 6.71 -6.47 24.49
C GLY A 127 7.32 -7.34 23.39
N VAL A 128 7.69 -6.79 22.22
CA VAL A 128 8.38 -7.55 21.17
C VAL A 128 9.80 -7.92 21.60
N VAL A 129 10.10 -9.21 21.53
CA VAL A 129 11.39 -9.81 21.88
C VAL A 129 11.90 -10.72 20.76
N PHE A 130 11.00 -11.24 19.93
CA PHE A 130 11.32 -12.10 18.81
C PHE A 130 10.96 -11.40 17.51
N VAL A 131 11.91 -11.29 16.58
CA VAL A 131 11.69 -10.77 15.24
C VAL A 131 11.96 -11.87 14.23
N ILE A 132 11.07 -12.02 13.25
CA ILE A 132 11.26 -12.90 12.10
C ILE A 132 11.34 -12.03 10.86
N ASP A 133 12.47 -12.13 10.14
CA ASP A 133 12.78 -11.33 8.98
C ASP A 133 13.00 -12.21 7.74
N PRO A 134 12.00 -12.33 6.86
CA PRO A 134 12.15 -12.99 5.58
C PRO A 134 13.09 -12.26 4.60
N GLY A 135 13.45 -11.01 4.85
CA GLY A 135 14.40 -10.27 4.02
C GLY A 135 13.80 -9.59 2.79
N PHE A 136 12.47 -9.47 2.70
CA PHE A 136 11.78 -8.84 1.56
C PHE A 136 10.87 -7.67 1.99
N ALA A 137 10.58 -6.79 1.04
CA ALA A 137 9.56 -5.76 1.12
C ALA A 137 8.99 -5.45 -0.28
N LYS A 138 7.74 -4.97 -0.35
CA LYS A 138 7.21 -4.39 -1.60
C LYS A 138 7.78 -2.98 -1.80
N GLN A 139 8.38 -2.75 -2.94
CA GLN A 139 8.99 -1.48 -3.32
C GLN A 139 8.41 -1.00 -4.65
N LYS A 140 8.13 0.30 -4.75
CA LYS A 140 7.85 0.93 -6.03
C LYS A 140 9.13 0.94 -6.85
N VAL A 141 9.00 0.48 -8.10
CA VAL A 141 10.05 0.47 -9.11
C VAL A 141 9.48 1.08 -10.38
N TYR A 142 10.16 2.11 -10.87
CA TYR A 142 9.86 2.76 -12.14
C TYR A 142 10.95 2.47 -13.16
N ASN A 143 10.56 2.01 -14.34
CA ASN A 143 11.47 1.84 -15.46
C ASN A 143 11.22 2.96 -16.50
N PRO A 144 12.12 3.94 -16.64
CA PRO A 144 11.92 5.11 -17.50
C PRO A 144 11.93 4.78 -19.00
N ARG A 145 12.52 3.64 -19.40
CA ARG A 145 12.59 3.22 -20.81
C ARG A 145 11.25 2.69 -21.32
N ILE A 146 10.58 1.90 -20.50
CA ILE A 146 9.25 1.34 -20.82
C ILE A 146 8.11 2.17 -20.22
N ARG A 147 8.43 3.19 -19.40
CA ARG A 147 7.47 4.08 -18.71
C ARG A 147 6.47 3.36 -17.81
N VAL A 148 6.88 2.24 -17.21
CA VAL A 148 6.03 1.44 -16.32
C VAL A 148 6.49 1.62 -14.88
N GLU A 149 5.54 1.95 -14.01
CA GLU A 149 5.70 1.85 -12.55
C GLU A 149 5.05 0.55 -12.08
N SER A 150 5.71 -0.19 -11.20
CA SER A 150 5.20 -1.43 -10.64
C SER A 150 5.62 -1.59 -9.19
N LEU A 151 4.77 -2.26 -8.42
CA LEU A 151 5.08 -2.62 -7.04
C LEU A 151 5.66 -4.04 -7.03
N LEU A 152 6.98 -4.15 -6.83
CA LEU A 152 7.68 -5.42 -6.87
C LEU A 152 8.10 -5.85 -5.47
N VAL A 153 8.02 -7.14 -5.18
CA VAL A 153 8.68 -7.71 -4.00
C VAL A 153 10.18 -7.74 -4.29
N SER A 154 10.97 -7.12 -3.41
CA SER A 154 12.42 -7.00 -3.58
C SER A 154 13.15 -7.25 -2.26
N PRO A 155 14.39 -7.75 -2.30
CA PRO A 155 15.22 -7.89 -1.11
C PRO A 155 15.40 -6.54 -0.40
N ILE A 156 15.44 -6.57 0.93
CA ILE A 156 15.75 -5.39 1.74
C ILE A 156 17.24 -5.08 1.75
N SER A 157 17.60 -3.87 2.19
CA SER A 157 18.99 -3.51 2.46
C SER A 157 19.46 -4.03 3.82
N LYS A 158 20.79 -4.05 4.02
CA LYS A 158 21.41 -4.33 5.32
C LYS A 158 20.94 -3.34 6.38
N ALA A 159 20.80 -2.06 6.04
CA ALA A 159 20.24 -1.04 6.92
C ALA A 159 18.82 -1.40 7.38
N SER A 160 17.92 -1.80 6.47
CA SER A 160 16.58 -2.26 6.82
C SER A 160 16.60 -3.53 7.68
N ALA A 161 17.41 -4.52 7.33
CA ALA A 161 17.56 -5.74 8.11
C ALA A 161 18.07 -5.49 9.54
N GLN A 162 18.91 -4.47 9.73
CA GLN A 162 19.37 -4.02 11.05
C GLN A 162 18.25 -3.31 11.83
N GLN A 163 17.46 -2.45 11.17
CA GLN A 163 16.31 -1.79 11.80
C GLN A 163 15.26 -2.79 12.29
N ARG A 164 14.97 -3.81 11.46
CA ARG A 164 14.09 -4.93 11.81
C ARG A 164 14.62 -5.69 13.03
N ALA A 165 15.88 -6.12 13.01
CA ALA A 165 16.50 -6.79 14.15
C ALA A 165 16.46 -5.95 15.44
N GLY A 166 16.71 -4.64 15.31
CA GLY A 166 16.65 -3.71 16.44
C GLY A 166 15.27 -3.62 17.13
N ARG A 167 14.19 -4.06 16.47
CA ARG A 167 12.85 -4.12 17.10
C ARG A 167 12.79 -5.15 18.23
N ALA A 168 13.55 -6.24 18.15
CA ALA A 168 13.64 -7.27 19.18
C ALA A 168 14.31 -6.78 20.47
N GLY A 169 15.22 -5.80 20.36
CA GLY A 169 16.06 -5.33 21.47
C GLY A 169 15.50 -4.14 22.23
N ARG A 170 14.24 -3.73 22.01
CA ARG A 170 13.69 -2.52 22.64
C ARG A 170 13.35 -2.68 24.12
N THR A 171 12.76 -3.81 24.48
CA THR A 171 12.25 -4.03 25.84
C THR A 171 13.29 -4.74 26.71
N ARG A 172 13.99 -5.71 26.12
CA ARG A 172 14.98 -6.57 26.77
C ARG A 172 15.82 -7.28 25.69
N PRO A 173 16.85 -8.06 26.05
CA PRO A 173 17.59 -8.85 25.05
C PRO A 173 16.65 -9.73 24.25
N GLY A 174 16.85 -9.77 22.93
CA GLY A 174 15.92 -10.41 22.00
C GLY A 174 16.62 -11.26 20.95
N LYS A 175 15.82 -11.88 20.08
CA LYS A 175 16.30 -12.75 18.99
C LYS A 175 15.70 -12.30 17.66
N CYS A 176 16.53 -12.26 16.63
CA CYS A 176 16.13 -11.98 15.26
C CYS A 176 16.43 -13.19 14.38
N PHE A 177 15.39 -13.81 13.83
CA PHE A 177 15.45 -14.97 12.93
C PHE A 177 15.38 -14.49 11.48
N ARG A 178 16.51 -14.45 10.80
CA ARG A 178 16.63 -14.09 9.39
C ARG A 178 16.48 -15.33 8.53
N LEU A 179 15.48 -15.35 7.65
CA LEU A 179 15.17 -16.52 6.80
C LEU A 179 16.02 -16.56 5.52
N TYR A 180 17.29 -16.18 5.66
CA TYR A 180 18.27 -16.13 4.59
C TYR A 180 19.65 -16.45 5.18
N THR A 181 20.59 -16.82 4.31
CA THR A 181 21.94 -17.18 4.73
C THR A 181 22.75 -15.94 5.10
N GLU A 182 23.75 -16.12 5.97
CA GLU A 182 24.69 -15.05 6.30
C GLU A 182 25.46 -14.56 5.06
N LYS A 183 25.73 -15.47 4.11
CA LYS A 183 26.35 -15.13 2.82
C LYS A 183 25.45 -14.17 2.03
N ALA A 184 24.16 -14.48 1.87
CA ALA A 184 23.22 -13.60 1.17
C ALA A 184 23.17 -12.21 1.82
N TYR A 185 23.13 -12.15 3.15
CA TYR A 185 23.21 -10.87 3.87
C TYR A 185 24.49 -10.10 3.55
N LYS A 186 25.66 -10.75 3.54
CA LYS A 186 26.95 -10.06 3.33
C LYS A 186 27.22 -9.67 1.88
N THR A 187 26.89 -10.53 0.92
CA THR A 187 27.32 -10.41 -0.49
C THR A 187 26.22 -10.00 -1.45
N GLU A 188 24.95 -10.30 -1.16
CA GLU A 188 23.85 -10.09 -2.11
C GLU A 188 23.01 -8.85 -1.74
N MET A 189 22.85 -8.56 -0.44
CA MET A 189 22.11 -7.39 0.04
C MET A 189 22.92 -6.09 -0.08
N GLN A 190 22.26 -5.03 -0.55
CA GLN A 190 22.80 -3.68 -0.61
C GLN A 190 22.95 -3.08 0.80
N GLU A 191 23.92 -2.20 1.01
CA GLU A 191 24.11 -1.51 2.29
C GLU A 191 22.87 -0.67 2.66
N ASN A 192 22.43 0.18 1.74
CA ASN A 192 21.28 1.06 1.89
C ASN A 192 20.30 0.85 0.74
N THR A 193 19.01 1.01 1.02
CA THR A 193 17.98 1.02 -0.01
C THR A 193 18.07 2.34 -0.79
N TYR A 194 17.96 2.28 -2.12
CA TYR A 194 17.94 3.49 -2.94
C TYR A 194 16.80 4.43 -2.49
N PRO A 195 17.08 5.75 -2.39
CA PRO A 195 16.07 6.77 -2.17
C PRO A 195 14.91 6.64 -3.15
N GLU A 196 13.68 6.92 -2.70
CA GLU A 196 12.47 6.72 -3.51
C GLU A 196 12.48 7.56 -4.80
N ILE A 197 13.07 8.77 -4.76
CA ILE A 197 13.23 9.65 -5.93
C ILE A 197 13.99 8.98 -7.09
N LEU A 198 14.88 8.02 -6.82
CA LEU A 198 15.65 7.32 -7.85
C LEU A 198 14.89 6.15 -8.49
N ARG A 199 13.73 5.77 -7.95
CA ARG A 199 13.00 4.55 -8.33
C ARG A 199 11.50 4.72 -8.49
N SER A 200 11.01 5.95 -8.53
CA SER A 200 9.59 6.28 -8.69
C SER A 200 9.34 7.15 -9.92
N ASN A 201 8.10 7.15 -10.41
CA ASN A 201 7.67 8.11 -11.43
C ASN A 201 7.64 9.52 -10.83
N LEU A 202 8.26 10.48 -11.51
CA LEU A 202 8.38 11.86 -11.04
C LEU A 202 7.30 12.80 -11.58
N GLY A 203 6.31 12.31 -12.33
CA GLY A 203 5.26 13.15 -12.94
C GLY A 203 4.58 14.09 -11.95
N MET A 204 4.13 13.57 -10.81
CA MET A 204 3.51 14.40 -9.77
C MET A 204 4.50 15.32 -9.07
N VAL A 205 5.73 14.85 -8.82
CA VAL A 205 6.80 15.66 -8.20
C VAL A 205 7.13 16.88 -9.06
N VAL A 206 7.34 16.67 -10.37
CA VAL A 206 7.64 17.74 -11.32
C VAL A 206 6.48 18.73 -11.42
N LEU A 207 5.23 18.23 -11.46
CA LEU A 207 4.04 19.08 -11.49
C LEU A 207 3.99 20.00 -10.25
N GLN A 208 4.26 19.46 -9.07
CA GLN A 208 4.29 20.23 -7.81
C GLN A 208 5.46 21.23 -7.77
N LEU A 209 6.66 20.84 -8.20
CA LEU A 209 7.81 21.76 -8.26
C LEU A 209 7.53 22.94 -9.20
N LYS A 210 6.97 22.68 -10.38
CA LYS A 210 6.56 23.74 -11.32
C LYS A 210 5.46 24.64 -10.71
N LYS A 211 4.50 24.07 -9.98
CA LYS A 211 3.47 24.85 -9.25
C LYS A 211 4.08 25.77 -8.20
N LEU A 212 5.17 25.36 -7.56
CA LEU A 212 5.92 26.16 -6.59
C LEU A 212 6.78 27.26 -7.23
N GLY A 213 6.81 27.37 -8.58
CA GLY A 213 7.61 28.35 -9.30
C GLY A 213 9.06 27.92 -9.54
N ILE A 214 9.36 26.62 -9.47
CA ILE A 214 10.70 26.09 -9.75
C ILE A 214 10.78 25.75 -11.23
N HIS A 215 11.43 26.61 -12.00
CA HIS A 215 11.56 26.47 -13.45
C HIS A 215 12.71 25.54 -13.84
N ASP A 216 13.86 25.69 -13.18
CA ASP A 216 15.08 24.94 -13.44
C ASP A 216 15.17 23.69 -12.56
N LEU A 217 14.71 22.57 -13.11
CA LEU A 217 14.71 21.28 -12.43
C LEU A 217 16.07 20.58 -12.46
N VAL A 218 16.99 21.02 -13.34
CA VAL A 218 18.32 20.39 -13.49
C VAL A 218 19.25 20.88 -12.39
N HIS A 219 19.17 22.18 -12.06
CA HIS A 219 19.98 22.79 -10.99
C HIS A 219 19.24 22.88 -9.66
N PHE A 220 18.07 22.23 -9.55
CA PHE A 220 17.38 22.12 -8.26
C PHE A 220 18.21 21.26 -7.30
N ASP A 221 18.32 21.72 -6.05
CA ASP A 221 19.20 21.15 -5.02
C ASP A 221 18.61 19.86 -4.41
N PHE A 222 18.55 18.80 -5.23
CA PHE A 222 18.22 17.47 -4.77
C PHE A 222 19.38 16.87 -3.96
N MET A 223 19.07 16.31 -2.79
CA MET A 223 20.06 15.54 -2.01
C MET A 223 20.61 14.35 -2.81
N ASP A 224 19.70 13.62 -3.47
CA ASP A 224 20.02 12.56 -4.42
C ASP A 224 19.30 12.87 -5.74
N PRO A 225 19.98 13.48 -6.73
CA PRO A 225 19.33 13.90 -7.97
C PRO A 225 18.85 12.68 -8.78
N PRO A 226 17.61 12.72 -9.33
CA PRO A 226 17.12 11.65 -10.17
C PRO A 226 17.88 11.54 -11.49
N ALA A 227 17.80 10.39 -12.13
CA ALA A 227 18.36 10.22 -13.47
C ALA A 227 17.72 11.22 -14.45
N PRO A 228 18.51 11.91 -15.30
CA PRO A 228 17.98 12.88 -16.27
C PRO A 228 16.89 12.29 -17.17
N GLU A 229 17.01 11.02 -17.56
CA GLU A 229 15.99 10.31 -18.35
C GLU A 229 14.64 10.27 -17.63
N THR A 230 14.61 10.00 -16.32
CA THR A 230 13.38 9.97 -15.52
C THR A 230 12.73 11.35 -15.44
N LEU A 231 13.53 12.41 -15.28
CA LEU A 231 13.03 13.78 -15.27
C LEU A 231 12.47 14.19 -16.64
N MET A 232 13.15 13.84 -17.73
CA MET A 232 12.65 14.05 -19.09
C MET A 232 11.33 13.33 -19.33
N ARG A 233 11.17 12.07 -18.88
CA ARG A 233 9.89 11.35 -19.01
C ARG A 233 8.75 12.03 -18.25
N ALA A 234 9.03 12.59 -17.08
CA ALA A 234 8.02 13.33 -16.32
C ALA A 234 7.61 14.63 -17.04
N LEU A 235 8.56 15.38 -17.60
CA LEU A 235 8.28 16.56 -18.43
C LEU A 235 7.48 16.22 -19.69
N GLU A 236 7.88 15.17 -20.42
CA GLU A 236 7.15 14.66 -21.59
C GLU A 236 5.72 14.27 -21.24
N LEU A 237 5.52 13.54 -20.13
CA LEU A 237 4.18 13.16 -19.65
C LEU A 237 3.30 14.41 -19.40
N LEU A 238 3.84 15.41 -18.70
CA LEU A 238 3.08 16.61 -18.37
C LEU A 238 2.80 17.48 -19.60
N ASN A 239 3.73 17.55 -20.57
CA ASN A 239 3.49 18.19 -21.86
C ASN A 239 2.38 17.47 -22.66
N TYR A 240 2.42 16.13 -22.74
CA TYR A 240 1.34 15.37 -23.42
C TYR A 240 -0.04 15.55 -22.74
N LEU A 241 -0.07 15.71 -21.42
CA LEU A 241 -1.31 16.03 -20.68
C LEU A 241 -1.75 17.49 -20.84
N ASN A 242 -0.96 18.34 -21.50
CA ASN A 242 -1.10 19.79 -21.60
C ASN A 242 -1.06 20.50 -20.23
N ALA A 243 -0.39 19.89 -19.24
CA ALA A 243 -0.11 20.51 -17.95
C ALA A 243 1.09 21.46 -18.04
N LEU A 244 2.02 21.18 -18.96
CA LEU A 244 3.10 22.07 -19.37
C LEU A 244 2.97 22.39 -20.86
N ASP A 245 3.43 23.56 -21.28
CA ASP A 245 3.60 23.90 -22.69
C ASP A 245 4.92 23.33 -23.27
N ASP A 246 5.25 23.69 -24.51
CA ASP A 246 6.45 23.20 -25.20
C ASP A 246 7.75 23.83 -24.66
N ASP A 247 7.66 24.98 -23.98
CA ASP A 247 8.77 25.62 -23.28
C ASP A 247 8.95 25.05 -21.86
N GLY A 248 8.04 24.17 -21.42
CA GLY A 248 8.06 23.55 -20.11
C GLY A 248 7.50 24.44 -19.00
N GLU A 249 6.74 25.46 -19.36
CA GLU A 249 6.06 26.37 -18.44
C GLU A 249 4.67 25.85 -18.07
N MET A 250 4.21 26.19 -16.86
CA MET A 250 2.94 25.69 -16.33
C MET A 250 1.76 26.36 -17.03
N THR A 251 0.85 25.55 -17.58
CA THR A 251 -0.40 26.05 -18.18
C THR A 251 -1.46 26.28 -17.09
N ASP A 252 -2.54 27.01 -17.43
CA ASP A 252 -3.71 27.14 -16.54
C ASP A 252 -4.28 25.78 -16.16
N LEU A 253 -4.33 24.85 -17.12
CA LEU A 253 -4.77 23.48 -16.88
C LEU A 253 -3.82 22.77 -15.91
N GLY A 254 -2.50 22.88 -16.10
CA GLY A 254 -1.51 22.31 -15.19
C GLY A 254 -1.62 22.86 -13.77
N SER A 255 -1.87 24.16 -13.64
CA SER A 255 -2.09 24.83 -12.37
C SER A 255 -3.31 24.28 -11.63
N ILE A 256 -4.40 23.97 -12.34
CA ILE A 256 -5.60 23.31 -11.79
C ILE A 256 -5.30 21.85 -11.45
N MET A 257 -4.63 21.10 -12.34
CA MET A 257 -4.28 19.70 -12.13
C MET A 257 -3.42 19.49 -10.88
N ALA A 258 -2.51 20.41 -10.57
CA ALA A 258 -1.64 20.37 -9.40
C ALA A 258 -2.40 20.49 -8.06
N GLU A 259 -3.64 20.97 -8.07
CA GLU A 259 -4.45 21.17 -6.86
C GLU A 259 -5.20 19.90 -6.45
N PHE A 260 -5.33 18.94 -7.38
CA PHE A 260 -5.89 17.65 -7.09
C PHE A 260 -4.80 16.73 -6.50
N PRO A 261 -5.08 16.03 -5.37
CA PRO A 261 -4.17 15.04 -4.79
C PRO A 261 -4.26 13.71 -5.55
N LEU A 262 -4.10 13.77 -6.86
CA LEU A 262 -4.22 12.64 -7.79
C LEU A 262 -3.00 12.61 -8.71
N ASP A 263 -2.75 11.46 -9.32
CA ASP A 263 -1.76 11.36 -10.40
C ASP A 263 -2.15 12.28 -11.57
N PRO A 264 -1.17 12.84 -12.30
CA PRO A 264 -1.45 13.78 -13.40
C PRO A 264 -2.46 13.24 -14.44
N GLN A 265 -2.40 11.95 -14.76
CA GLN A 265 -3.34 11.31 -15.68
C GLN A 265 -4.79 11.33 -15.15
N LEU A 266 -4.99 11.03 -13.86
CA LEU A 266 -6.29 11.07 -13.20
C LEU A 266 -6.82 12.51 -13.10
N SER A 267 -5.96 13.47 -12.73
CA SER A 267 -6.31 14.89 -12.70
C SER A 267 -6.75 15.38 -14.09
N LYS A 268 -6.00 15.02 -15.15
CA LYS A 268 -6.37 15.35 -16.53
C LYS A 268 -7.71 14.75 -16.93
N MET A 269 -7.91 13.46 -16.65
CA MET A 269 -9.17 12.77 -16.92
C MET A 269 -10.36 13.46 -16.23
N LEU A 270 -10.21 13.82 -14.96
CA LEU A 270 -11.25 14.50 -14.19
C LEU A 270 -11.57 15.90 -14.73
N THR A 271 -10.54 16.71 -15.02
CA THR A 271 -10.74 18.06 -15.57
C THR A 271 -11.39 18.01 -16.97
N ALA A 272 -10.88 17.20 -17.89
CA ALA A 272 -11.40 17.07 -19.26
C ALA A 272 -12.81 16.47 -19.34
N SER A 273 -13.22 15.67 -18.36
CA SER A 273 -14.57 15.09 -18.31
C SER A 273 -15.71 16.11 -18.30
N CYS A 274 -15.42 17.36 -17.91
CA CYS A 274 -16.39 18.45 -17.95
C CYS A 274 -16.85 18.75 -19.39
N ASP A 275 -15.94 18.65 -20.37
CA ASP A 275 -16.24 18.92 -21.79
C ASP A 275 -17.03 17.78 -22.44
N TYR A 276 -16.90 16.56 -21.90
CA TYR A 276 -17.65 15.37 -22.33
C TYR A 276 -19.00 15.21 -21.64
N ASN A 277 -19.38 16.12 -20.73
CA ASN A 277 -20.64 16.04 -19.97
C ASN A 277 -20.79 14.74 -19.15
N CYS A 278 -19.71 14.24 -18.56
CA CYS A 278 -19.71 13.00 -17.75
C CYS A 278 -18.85 13.12 -16.48
N SER A 279 -18.66 14.34 -15.98
CA SER A 279 -17.75 14.63 -14.88
C SER A 279 -18.21 14.07 -13.54
N ASN A 280 -19.51 13.85 -13.35
CA ASN A 280 -20.02 13.15 -12.17
C ASN A 280 -19.58 11.68 -12.13
N GLU A 281 -19.63 11.00 -13.27
CA GLU A 281 -19.27 9.59 -13.39
C GLU A 281 -17.76 9.40 -13.29
N ILE A 282 -16.99 10.27 -13.96
CA ILE A 282 -15.53 10.26 -13.90
C ILE A 282 -15.03 10.58 -12.50
N LEU A 283 -15.68 11.48 -11.77
CA LEU A 283 -15.40 11.76 -10.37
C LEU A 283 -15.59 10.49 -9.50
N SER A 284 -16.64 9.72 -9.73
CA SER A 284 -16.87 8.45 -9.03
C SER A 284 -15.82 7.40 -9.39
N ILE A 285 -15.44 7.29 -10.68
CA ILE A 285 -14.38 6.38 -11.14
C ILE A 285 -13.03 6.76 -10.52
N ALA A 286 -12.65 8.04 -10.55
CA ALA A 286 -11.42 8.54 -9.97
C ALA A 286 -11.34 8.23 -8.47
N ALA A 287 -12.45 8.39 -7.74
CA ALA A 287 -12.52 8.05 -6.33
C ALA A 287 -12.35 6.54 -6.08
N MET A 288 -12.99 5.70 -6.90
CA MET A 288 -12.85 4.24 -6.82
C MET A 288 -11.44 3.74 -7.15
N LEU A 289 -10.72 4.41 -8.05
CA LEU A 289 -9.32 4.10 -8.38
C LEU A 289 -8.33 4.57 -7.30
N SER A 290 -8.74 5.53 -6.47
CA SER A 290 -7.90 6.12 -5.42
C SER A 290 -7.93 5.35 -4.10
N VAL A 291 -8.66 4.22 -4.05
CA VAL A 291 -8.83 3.39 -2.84
C VAL A 291 -8.42 1.94 -3.09
N PRO A 292 -8.19 1.14 -2.03
CA PRO A 292 -7.90 -0.28 -2.17
C PRO A 292 -9.03 -1.04 -2.90
N GLN A 293 -8.68 -2.17 -3.51
CA GLN A 293 -9.61 -3.01 -4.28
C GLN A 293 -10.95 -3.23 -3.57
N CYS A 294 -12.05 -2.92 -4.27
CA CYS A 294 -13.40 -3.00 -3.72
C CYS A 294 -13.98 -4.42 -3.73
N PHE A 295 -13.47 -5.34 -4.56
CA PHE A 295 -13.93 -6.72 -4.61
C PHE A 295 -13.19 -7.59 -3.60
N VAL A 296 -13.95 -8.29 -2.76
CA VAL A 296 -13.43 -9.28 -1.81
C VAL A 296 -13.48 -10.65 -2.47
N ARG A 297 -12.35 -11.35 -2.54
CA ARG A 297 -12.27 -12.67 -3.17
C ARG A 297 -11.65 -13.73 -2.24
N PRO A 298 -12.41 -14.28 -1.28
CA PRO A 298 -11.89 -15.28 -0.34
C PRO A 298 -11.47 -16.55 -1.07
N ASN A 299 -10.35 -17.17 -0.65
CA ASN A 299 -9.83 -18.37 -1.29
C ASN A 299 -10.81 -19.56 -1.29
N GLU A 300 -11.64 -19.66 -0.24
CA GLU A 300 -12.63 -20.73 -0.04
C GLU A 300 -13.90 -20.51 -0.88
N GLN A 301 -14.17 -19.26 -1.32
CA GLN A 301 -15.41 -18.86 -1.99
C GLN A 301 -15.16 -18.14 -3.32
N LYS A 302 -14.06 -18.48 -4.01
CA LYS A 302 -13.64 -17.83 -5.28
C LYS A 302 -14.77 -17.75 -6.31
N LYS A 303 -15.47 -18.87 -6.55
CA LYS A 303 -16.57 -18.92 -7.53
C LYS A 303 -17.72 -17.99 -7.17
N ALA A 304 -18.15 -17.99 -5.91
CA ALA A 304 -19.23 -17.12 -5.45
C ALA A 304 -18.86 -15.62 -5.55
N ALA A 305 -17.62 -15.28 -5.21
CA ALA A 305 -17.09 -13.92 -5.35
C ALA A 305 -17.00 -13.48 -6.83
N ASP A 306 -16.58 -14.38 -7.73
CA ASP A 306 -16.52 -14.12 -9.17
C ASP A 306 -17.94 -13.93 -9.74
N ASP A 307 -18.89 -14.78 -9.38
CA ASP A 307 -20.30 -14.67 -9.78
C ASP A 307 -20.94 -13.37 -9.27
N ALA A 308 -20.60 -12.93 -8.04
CA ALA A 308 -21.06 -11.65 -7.50
C ALA A 308 -20.45 -10.45 -8.23
N LYS A 309 -19.14 -10.50 -8.55
CA LYS A 309 -18.47 -9.47 -9.37
C LYS A 309 -19.14 -9.32 -10.73
N MET A 310 -19.52 -10.44 -11.37
CA MET A 310 -20.17 -10.43 -12.68
C MET A 310 -21.52 -9.71 -12.70
N ARG A 311 -22.21 -9.56 -11.56
CA ARG A 311 -23.46 -8.78 -11.47
C ARG A 311 -23.26 -7.30 -11.74
N PHE A 312 -22.05 -6.78 -11.49
CA PHE A 312 -21.69 -5.39 -11.72
C PHE A 312 -20.93 -5.18 -13.03
N ALA A 313 -20.56 -6.27 -13.71
CA ALA A 313 -19.71 -6.21 -14.88
C ALA A 313 -20.37 -5.41 -16.00
N HIS A 314 -19.67 -4.38 -16.45
CA HIS A 314 -20.06 -3.64 -17.65
C HIS A 314 -19.37 -4.24 -18.88
N ILE A 315 -20.11 -4.36 -20.00
CA ILE A 315 -19.61 -4.97 -21.23
C ILE A 315 -18.34 -4.28 -21.79
N ASP A 316 -18.26 -2.97 -21.61
CA ASP A 316 -17.15 -2.13 -22.09
C ASP A 316 -15.95 -2.04 -21.10
N GLY A 317 -15.94 -2.80 -19.99
CA GLY A 317 -14.75 -3.00 -19.16
C GLY A 317 -14.82 -2.55 -17.70
N ASP A 318 -13.69 -2.70 -16.99
CA ASP A 318 -13.61 -2.62 -15.53
C ASP A 318 -13.84 -1.21 -14.95
N HIS A 319 -13.47 -0.13 -15.66
CA HIS A 319 -13.72 1.24 -15.18
C HIS A 319 -15.22 1.51 -15.01
N LEU A 320 -16.04 1.03 -15.94
CA LEU A 320 -17.50 1.15 -15.86
C LEU A 320 -18.09 0.15 -14.85
N THR A 321 -17.45 -1.01 -14.65
CA THR A 321 -17.77 -1.91 -13.55
C THR A 321 -17.59 -1.22 -12.19
N LEU A 322 -16.50 -0.46 -11.97
CA LEU A 322 -16.30 0.32 -10.75
C LEU A 322 -17.40 1.37 -10.54
N LEU A 323 -17.83 2.03 -11.63
CA LEU A 323 -18.95 2.98 -11.60
C LEU A 323 -20.25 2.28 -11.17
N ASN A 324 -20.55 1.11 -11.74
CA ASN A 324 -21.73 0.32 -11.36
C ASN A 324 -21.73 -0.05 -9.88
N VAL A 325 -20.57 -0.49 -9.35
CA VAL A 325 -20.42 -0.82 -7.93
C VAL A 325 -20.70 0.41 -7.06
N TYR A 326 -20.11 1.56 -7.38
CA TYR A 326 -20.30 2.78 -6.61
C TYR A 326 -21.77 3.25 -6.64
N HIS A 327 -22.41 3.25 -7.81
CA HIS A 327 -23.83 3.60 -7.92
C HIS A 327 -24.72 2.63 -7.14
N ALA A 328 -24.51 1.32 -7.27
CA ALA A 328 -25.28 0.32 -6.55
C ALA A 328 -25.14 0.49 -5.03
N PHE A 329 -23.93 0.78 -4.53
CA PHE A 329 -23.70 1.05 -3.12
C PHE A 329 -24.48 2.26 -2.60
N LYS A 330 -24.44 3.38 -3.34
CA LYS A 330 -25.20 4.59 -2.96
C LYS A 330 -26.71 4.37 -3.04
N GLN A 331 -27.19 3.60 -4.02
CA GLN A 331 -28.61 3.24 -4.15
C GLN A 331 -29.10 2.35 -3.00
N ASN A 332 -28.24 1.49 -2.46
CA ASN A 332 -28.51 0.66 -1.29
C ASN A 332 -28.17 1.37 0.03
N HIS A 333 -28.14 2.71 0.03
CA HIS A 333 -27.98 3.56 1.22
C HIS A 333 -26.74 3.26 2.07
N ASP A 334 -25.64 2.89 1.42
CA ASP A 334 -24.39 2.52 2.07
C ASP A 334 -24.54 1.36 3.08
N ASP A 335 -25.40 0.37 2.79
CA ASP A 335 -25.65 -0.76 3.68
C ASP A 335 -24.45 -1.73 3.78
N PRO A 336 -23.89 -1.97 4.99
CA PRO A 336 -22.85 -2.96 5.18
C PRO A 336 -23.27 -4.40 4.84
N ASN A 337 -24.55 -4.76 5.04
CA ASN A 337 -25.04 -6.11 4.74
C ASN A 337 -25.08 -6.35 3.23
N TRP A 338 -25.57 -5.37 2.47
CA TRP A 338 -25.49 -5.39 1.00
C TRP A 338 -24.06 -5.60 0.49
N CYS A 339 -23.07 -4.94 1.11
CA CYS A 339 -21.67 -5.15 0.77
C CYS A 339 -21.21 -6.59 1.02
N TYR A 340 -21.58 -7.16 2.17
CA TYR A 340 -21.24 -8.54 2.51
C TYR A 340 -21.83 -9.55 1.52
N GLU A 341 -23.12 -9.42 1.20
CA GLU A 341 -23.83 -10.30 0.26
C GLU A 341 -23.27 -10.26 -1.17
N ASN A 342 -22.70 -9.11 -1.57
CA ASN A 342 -22.16 -8.89 -2.91
C ASN A 342 -20.64 -9.00 -3.00
N PHE A 343 -19.97 -9.48 -1.94
CA PHE A 343 -18.51 -9.60 -1.89
C PHE A 343 -17.80 -8.26 -2.16
N ILE A 344 -18.36 -7.17 -1.64
CA ILE A 344 -17.82 -5.83 -1.76
C ILE A 344 -17.23 -5.37 -0.42
N ASN A 345 -16.07 -4.74 -0.49
CA ASN A 345 -15.39 -4.17 0.66
C ASN A 345 -16.04 -2.83 1.04
N PHE A 346 -16.89 -2.87 2.06
CA PHE A 346 -17.57 -1.70 2.62
C PHE A 346 -16.60 -0.54 2.93
N ARG A 347 -15.40 -0.84 3.43
CA ARG A 347 -14.42 0.18 3.83
C ARG A 347 -13.82 0.89 2.62
N SER A 348 -13.51 0.14 1.56
CA SER A 348 -13.05 0.72 0.30
C SER A 348 -14.10 1.67 -0.26
N LEU A 349 -15.38 1.30 -0.22
CA LEU A 349 -16.45 2.17 -0.72
C LEU A 349 -16.71 3.40 0.14
N LYS A 350 -16.64 3.29 1.48
CA LYS A 350 -16.70 4.47 2.35
C LYS A 350 -15.52 5.41 2.10
N SER A 351 -14.32 4.87 1.96
CA SER A 351 -13.14 5.66 1.61
C SER A 351 -13.30 6.32 0.24
N ALA A 352 -13.89 5.63 -0.74
CA ALA A 352 -14.15 6.20 -2.06
C ALA A 352 -15.16 7.34 -1.96
N ASP A 353 -16.21 7.21 -1.15
CA ASP A 353 -17.18 8.29 -0.93
C ASP A 353 -16.52 9.53 -0.32
N ASP A 354 -15.63 9.35 0.66
CA ASP A 354 -14.86 10.43 1.28
C ASP A 354 -13.93 11.12 0.27
N VAL A 355 -13.18 10.34 -0.53
CA VAL A 355 -12.31 10.87 -1.61
C VAL A 355 -13.16 11.63 -2.63
N ARG A 356 -14.29 11.07 -3.05
CA ARG A 356 -15.21 11.71 -4.01
C ARG A 356 -15.69 13.05 -3.50
N GLN A 357 -16.05 13.15 -2.22
CA GLN A 357 -16.47 14.41 -1.58
C GLN A 357 -15.33 15.42 -1.48
N GLN A 358 -14.09 14.99 -1.23
CA GLN A 358 -12.92 15.87 -1.21
C GLN A 358 -12.65 16.44 -2.61
N LEU A 359 -12.61 15.57 -3.62
CA LEU A 359 -12.40 15.97 -5.02
C LEU A 359 -13.53 16.88 -5.52
N SER A 360 -14.78 16.63 -5.12
CA SER A 360 -15.92 17.45 -5.52
C SER A 360 -15.83 18.89 -4.99
N ARG A 361 -15.27 19.10 -3.77
CA ARG A 361 -15.01 20.43 -3.22
C ARG A 361 -13.92 21.18 -3.98
N ILE A 362 -12.91 20.46 -4.47
CA ILE A 362 -11.86 21.04 -5.32
C ILE A 362 -12.46 21.45 -6.67
N MET A 363 -13.30 20.60 -7.28
CA MET A 363 -14.03 20.96 -8.50
C MET A 363 -14.88 22.22 -8.33
N ASP A 364 -15.63 22.33 -7.22
CA ASP A 364 -16.44 23.51 -6.93
C ASP A 364 -15.58 24.78 -6.78
N ARG A 365 -14.41 24.68 -6.14
CA ARG A 365 -13.46 25.81 -5.98
C ARG A 365 -12.98 26.36 -7.32
N PHE A 366 -12.75 25.48 -8.30
CA PHE A 366 -12.29 25.86 -9.65
C PHE A 366 -13.43 26.04 -10.66
N ASN A 367 -14.69 26.07 -10.19
CA ASN A 367 -15.89 26.19 -11.04
C ASN A 367 -16.00 25.10 -12.12
N LEU A 368 -15.46 23.90 -11.86
CA LEU A 368 -15.57 22.75 -12.74
C LEU A 368 -16.98 22.15 -12.61
N LYS A 369 -17.73 22.17 -13.70
CA LYS A 369 -19.13 21.72 -13.70
C LYS A 369 -19.21 20.22 -13.47
N ARG A 370 -20.03 19.83 -12.49
CA ARG A 370 -20.43 18.44 -12.23
C ARG A 370 -21.71 18.12 -13.01
N VAL A 371 -21.55 17.44 -14.13
CA VAL A 371 -22.63 17.14 -15.08
C VAL A 371 -22.63 15.66 -15.45
N SER A 372 -23.81 15.17 -15.79
CA SER A 372 -24.04 13.82 -16.29
C SER A 372 -24.84 13.91 -17.59
N THR A 373 -24.45 13.10 -18.57
CA THR A 373 -25.26 12.88 -19.77
C THR A 373 -26.53 12.11 -19.37
N ASP A 374 -27.63 12.26 -20.11
CA ASP A 374 -28.82 11.44 -19.85
C ASP A 374 -28.49 9.94 -20.00
N PHE A 375 -28.83 9.14 -18.99
CA PHE A 375 -28.58 7.71 -18.95
C PHE A 375 -29.27 6.95 -20.10
N THR A 376 -30.40 7.46 -20.61
CA THR A 376 -31.09 6.84 -21.74
C THR A 376 -30.37 7.07 -23.08
N SER A 377 -29.46 8.03 -23.13
CA SER A 377 -28.67 8.33 -24.32
C SER A 377 -27.55 7.31 -24.50
N ARG A 378 -27.32 6.92 -25.76
CA ARG A 378 -26.14 6.11 -26.14
C ARG A 378 -24.83 6.83 -25.82
N GLU A 379 -24.85 8.16 -25.77
CA GLU A 379 -23.66 8.96 -25.48
C GLU A 379 -23.20 8.84 -24.02
N TYR A 380 -24.02 8.35 -23.08
CA TYR A 380 -23.65 8.25 -21.67
C TYR A 380 -22.33 7.49 -21.45
N TYR A 381 -22.28 6.22 -21.87
CA TYR A 381 -21.08 5.40 -21.71
C TYR A 381 -19.97 5.78 -22.70
N ILE A 382 -20.33 6.29 -23.89
CA ILE A 382 -19.35 6.74 -24.88
C ILE A 382 -18.56 7.94 -24.34
N ASN A 383 -19.24 8.91 -23.73
CA ASN A 383 -18.62 10.10 -23.16
C ASN A 383 -17.67 9.75 -22.02
N ILE A 384 -18.07 8.82 -21.14
CA ILE A 384 -17.20 8.34 -20.05
C ILE A 384 -15.93 7.70 -20.65
N ARG A 385 -16.06 6.84 -21.65
CA ARG A 385 -14.92 6.18 -22.31
C ARG A 385 -14.01 7.17 -23.03
N LYS A 386 -14.55 8.20 -23.68
CA LYS A 386 -13.77 9.30 -24.28
C LYS A 386 -13.00 10.08 -23.21
N ALA A 387 -13.64 10.37 -22.07
CA ALA A 387 -12.98 11.05 -20.95
C ALA A 387 -11.85 10.19 -20.35
N LEU A 388 -12.01 8.86 -20.23
CA LEU A 388 -10.92 7.97 -19.79
C LEU A 388 -9.67 8.12 -20.68
N ILE A 389 -9.86 8.14 -22.00
CA ILE A 389 -8.76 8.28 -22.97
C ILE A 389 -8.02 9.60 -22.78
N SER A 390 -8.70 10.69 -22.39
CA SER A 390 -8.07 12.01 -22.22
C SER A 390 -6.93 12.04 -21.19
N GLY A 391 -6.95 11.15 -20.18
CA GLY A 391 -5.89 11.02 -19.19
C GLY A 391 -5.00 9.78 -19.40
N TYR A 392 -5.57 8.69 -19.91
CA TYR A 392 -4.90 7.38 -20.00
C TYR A 392 -4.48 6.96 -21.41
N PHE A 393 -4.43 7.87 -22.38
CA PHE A 393 -4.01 7.57 -23.77
C PHE A 393 -2.60 6.95 -23.91
N MET A 394 -1.74 7.07 -22.90
CA MET A 394 -0.41 6.44 -22.87
C MET A 394 -0.42 5.00 -22.32
N GLN A 395 -1.56 4.52 -21.80
CA GLN A 395 -1.77 3.18 -21.23
C GLN A 395 -2.84 2.44 -22.04
N VAL A 396 -2.55 2.20 -23.32
CA VAL A 396 -3.48 1.55 -24.28
C VAL A 396 -2.95 0.20 -24.71
#